data_AF-B3VJE6-F1
#
_entry.id   AF-B3VJE6-F1
#
_cell.length_a   1.000
_cell.length_b   1.000
_cell.length_c   1.000
_cell.angle_alpha   90.00
_cell.angle_beta   90.00
_cell.angle_gamma   90.00
#
_symmetry.space_group_name_H-M   'P 1'
#
loop_
_entity.id
_entity.type
_entity.pdbx_description
1 polymer ?
#
loop_
_entity_poly.entity_id
_entity_poly.type
_entity_poly.pdbx_seq_one_letter_code
_entity_poly.pdbx_strand_id
1 'polypeptide(L)'
;DLGHWENLTPDEKHFISHVLAFFAASDGIVLENIAGRFMKEVQVSEARAFYGFQIAIENIHSEMYSLLLETYIKDSTEKNRLFHAIETVPCVAKKAEWALRWIDGGESFAERLIAFACVEGIFFSGSFCAIFWLKKRGLMPGLTFSNELISRDEGLHCDFACLLYSLLRKKLGEERVKGIVKEAVEIEREFVVDSLPCALVGMNGELMSQYIE
;
A
#
# COMPACT_ATOMS: atom_id res chain seq x y z
N ASP A 1 14.77 -8.66 15.46
CA ASP A 1 13.40 -8.12 15.56
C ASP A 1 12.60 -8.58 16.76
N LEU A 2 12.45 -9.88 17.06
CA LEU A 2 11.60 -10.34 18.17
C LEU A 2 11.89 -9.66 19.52
N GLY A 3 13.17 -9.49 19.88
CA GLY A 3 13.53 -8.74 21.09
C GLY A 3 13.13 -7.26 21.05
N HIS A 4 13.07 -6.63 19.87
CA HIS A 4 12.51 -5.27 19.75
C HIS A 4 11.00 -5.32 19.89
N TRP A 5 10.33 -6.24 19.18
CA TRP A 5 8.88 -6.41 19.21
C TRP A 5 8.36 -6.57 20.64
N GLU A 6 8.98 -7.43 21.45
CA GLU A 6 8.57 -7.66 22.85
C GLU A 6 8.60 -6.36 23.68
N ASN A 7 9.58 -5.49 23.42
CA ASN A 7 9.79 -4.22 24.13
C ASN A 7 8.94 -3.05 23.60
N LEU A 8 8.21 -3.23 22.49
CA LEU A 8 7.27 -2.21 22.02
C LEU A 8 6.07 -2.07 22.95
N THR A 9 5.55 -0.85 23.02
CA THR A 9 4.29 -0.55 23.71
C THR A 9 3.11 -1.27 23.04
N PRO A 10 1.99 -1.48 23.76
CA PRO A 10 0.78 -2.04 23.16
C PRO A 10 0.28 -1.24 21.95
N ASP A 11 0.38 0.09 22.01
CA ASP A 11 -0.04 1.00 20.94
C ASP A 11 0.84 0.86 19.69
N GLU A 12 2.17 0.77 19.85
CA GLU A 12 3.09 0.53 18.74
C GLU A 12 2.87 -0.84 18.11
N LYS A 13 2.64 -1.88 18.93
CA LYS A 13 2.31 -3.23 18.44
C LYS A 13 1.01 -3.23 17.65
N HIS A 14 -0.02 -2.55 18.18
CA HIS A 14 -1.31 -2.42 17.52
C HIS A 14 -1.19 -1.71 16.17
N PHE A 15 -0.46 -0.59 16.12
CA PHE A 15 -0.21 0.14 14.89
C PHE A 15 0.50 -0.73 13.85
N ILE A 16 1.64 -1.33 14.21
CA ILE A 16 2.44 -2.14 13.28
C ILE A 16 1.65 -3.36 12.81
N SER A 17 0.92 -4.06 13.69
CA SER A 17 0.18 -5.25 13.30
C SER A 17 -0.92 -4.94 12.28
N HIS A 18 -1.63 -3.82 12.44
CA HIS A 18 -2.70 -3.41 11.52
C HIS A 18 -2.14 -2.87 10.19
N VAL A 19 -1.00 -2.15 10.21
CA VAL A 19 -0.28 -1.77 8.98
C VAL A 19 0.16 -3.01 8.19
N LEU A 20 0.72 -4.02 8.86
CA LEU A 20 1.12 -5.26 8.18
C LEU A 20 -0.08 -6.05 7.65
N ALA A 21 -1.21 -6.03 8.36
CA ALA A 21 -2.46 -6.64 7.91
C ALA A 21 -2.98 -5.97 6.63
N PHE A 22 -2.92 -4.63 6.59
CA PHE A 22 -3.26 -3.85 5.40
C PHE A 22 -2.38 -4.23 4.21
N PHE A 23 -1.06 -4.28 4.40
CA PHE A 23 -0.12 -4.61 3.33
C PHE A 23 -0.31 -6.04 2.80
N ALA A 24 -0.41 -7.03 3.69
CA ALA A 24 -0.61 -8.42 3.30
C ALA A 24 -1.89 -8.63 2.47
N ALA A 25 -2.92 -7.80 2.69
CA ALA A 25 -4.15 -7.82 1.91
C ALA A 25 -4.05 -7.05 0.58
N SER A 26 -3.25 -5.99 0.51
CA SER A 26 -3.26 -5.04 -0.62
C SER A 26 -2.49 -5.55 -1.83
N ASP A 27 -1.34 -6.19 -1.64
CA ASP A 27 -0.50 -6.68 -2.75
C ASP A 27 -1.25 -7.74 -3.60
N GLY A 28 -2.12 -8.53 -2.98
CA GLY A 28 -3.00 -9.47 -3.69
C GLY A 28 -3.95 -8.77 -4.67
N ILE A 29 -4.49 -7.62 -4.28
CA ILE A 29 -5.39 -6.80 -5.10
C ILE A 29 -4.62 -6.19 -6.28
N VAL A 30 -3.41 -5.69 -6.03
CA VAL A 30 -2.48 -5.16 -7.05
C VAL A 30 -2.16 -6.24 -8.09
N LEU A 31 -1.77 -7.43 -7.64
CA LEU A 31 -1.46 -8.59 -8.49
C LEU A 31 -2.62 -8.97 -9.42
N GLU A 32 -3.84 -9.02 -8.88
CA GLU A 32 -5.04 -9.34 -9.66
C GLU A 32 -5.30 -8.31 -10.76
N ASN A 33 -5.09 -7.02 -10.48
CA ASN A 33 -5.21 -5.97 -11.48
C ASN A 33 -4.18 -6.13 -12.61
N ILE A 34 -2.90 -6.29 -12.27
CA ILE A 34 -1.83 -6.34 -13.27
C ILE A 34 -2.03 -7.56 -14.18
N ALA A 35 -2.18 -8.75 -13.59
CA ALA A 35 -2.30 -10.00 -14.33
C ALA A 35 -3.66 -10.12 -15.05
N GLY A 36 -4.74 -9.72 -14.37
CA GLY A 36 -6.11 -9.83 -14.86
C GLY A 36 -6.46 -8.81 -15.93
N ARG A 37 -5.85 -7.62 -15.90
CA ARG A 37 -6.24 -6.46 -16.72
C ARG A 37 -5.06 -5.87 -17.48
N PHE A 38 -4.11 -5.21 -16.80
CA PHE A 38 -3.11 -4.38 -17.49
C PHE A 38 -2.22 -5.16 -18.45
N MET A 39 -1.81 -6.38 -18.10
CA MET A 39 -1.08 -7.24 -19.02
C MET A 39 -1.90 -7.71 -20.23
N LYS A 40 -3.24 -7.67 -20.18
CA LYS A 40 -4.09 -7.99 -21.34
C LYS A 40 -4.33 -6.76 -22.21
N GLU A 41 -4.32 -5.57 -21.64
CA GLU A 41 -4.58 -4.32 -22.35
C GLU A 41 -3.31 -3.75 -23.00
N VAL A 42 -2.18 -3.80 -22.31
CA VAL A 42 -0.91 -3.27 -22.80
C VAL A 42 -0.20 -4.31 -23.68
N GLN A 43 -0.04 -3.98 -24.96
CA GLN A 43 0.58 -4.85 -25.96
C GLN A 43 2.07 -4.56 -26.20
N VAL A 44 2.58 -3.42 -25.71
CA VAL A 44 3.99 -3.02 -25.87
C VAL A 44 4.88 -3.98 -25.06
N SER A 45 5.86 -4.59 -25.72
CA SER A 45 6.68 -5.66 -25.14
C SER A 45 7.47 -5.21 -23.91
N GLU A 46 8.03 -4.01 -23.95
CA GLU A 46 8.80 -3.40 -22.86
C GLU A 46 7.93 -3.20 -21.62
N ALA A 47 6.69 -2.74 -21.82
CA ALA A 47 5.75 -2.55 -20.72
C ALA A 47 5.28 -3.89 -20.13
N ARG A 48 5.08 -4.92 -20.97
CA ARG A 48 4.78 -6.27 -20.49
C ARG A 48 5.96 -6.89 -19.73
N ALA A 49 7.19 -6.61 -20.15
CA ALA A 49 8.38 -7.06 -19.43
C ALA A 49 8.46 -6.39 -18.05
N PHE A 50 8.17 -5.09 -17.96
CA PHE A 50 8.07 -4.40 -16.68
C PHE A 50 7.00 -5.04 -15.78
N TYR A 51 5.76 -5.19 -16.28
CA TYR A 51 4.69 -5.81 -15.49
C TYR A 51 4.99 -7.25 -15.06
N GLY A 52 5.71 -8.03 -15.88
CA GLY A 52 6.16 -9.36 -15.49
C GLY A 52 7.13 -9.33 -14.31
N PHE A 53 8.02 -8.34 -14.25
CA PHE A 53 8.93 -8.15 -13.13
C PHE A 53 8.22 -7.58 -11.90
N GLN A 54 7.31 -6.62 -12.10
CA GLN A 54 6.46 -6.09 -11.04
C GLN A 54 5.68 -7.22 -10.35
N ILE A 55 4.98 -8.08 -11.09
CA ILE A 55 4.29 -9.25 -10.52
C ILE A 55 5.23 -10.14 -9.70
N ALA A 56 6.45 -10.38 -10.18
CA ALA A 56 7.40 -11.20 -9.43
C ALA A 56 7.80 -10.53 -8.11
N ILE A 57 8.00 -9.22 -8.11
CA ILE A 57 8.34 -8.43 -6.93
C ILE A 57 7.17 -8.33 -5.94
N GLU A 58 5.94 -8.10 -6.42
CA GLU A 58 4.72 -8.09 -5.60
C GLU A 58 4.50 -9.42 -4.86
N ASN A 59 4.81 -10.56 -5.49
CA ASN A 59 4.75 -11.86 -4.82
C ASN A 59 5.79 -11.97 -3.68
N ILE A 60 6.97 -11.36 -3.86
CA ILE A 60 8.01 -11.31 -2.82
C ILE A 60 7.58 -10.37 -1.69
N HIS A 61 6.94 -9.24 -2.00
CA HIS A 61 6.38 -8.32 -1.00
C HIS A 61 5.31 -9.02 -0.15
N SER A 62 4.37 -9.71 -0.80
CA SER A 62 3.34 -10.52 -0.14
C SER A 62 3.93 -11.57 0.81
N GLU A 63 4.99 -12.27 0.39
CA GLU A 63 5.72 -13.21 1.25
C GLU A 63 6.37 -12.50 2.43
N MET A 64 7.03 -11.36 2.18
CA MET A 64 7.72 -10.59 3.21
C MET A 64 6.75 -10.09 4.29
N TYR A 65 5.59 -9.54 3.92
CA TYR A 65 4.57 -9.11 4.88
C TYR A 65 3.99 -10.29 5.67
N SER A 66 3.73 -11.41 5.00
CA SER A 66 3.27 -12.64 5.65
C SER A 66 4.29 -13.15 6.67
N LEU A 67 5.57 -13.17 6.30
CA LEU A 67 6.67 -13.56 7.19
C LEU A 67 6.78 -12.63 8.41
N LEU A 68 6.62 -11.32 8.22
CA LEU A 68 6.63 -10.34 9.32
C LEU A 68 5.46 -10.58 10.29
N LEU A 69 4.24 -10.74 9.76
CA LEU A 69 3.06 -11.06 10.57
C LEU A 69 3.23 -12.38 11.33
N GLU A 70 3.69 -13.43 10.66
CA GLU A 70 3.92 -14.74 11.30
C GLU A 70 4.99 -14.67 12.39
N THR A 71 6.03 -13.86 12.15
CA THR A 71 7.12 -13.68 13.10
C THR A 71 6.62 -12.97 14.35
N TYR A 72 5.89 -11.85 14.21
CA TYR A 72 5.51 -10.97 15.31
C TYR A 72 4.26 -11.43 16.07
N ILE A 73 3.28 -12.00 15.37
CA ILE A 73 1.99 -12.39 15.96
C ILE A 73 2.02 -13.89 16.26
N LYS A 74 2.13 -14.22 17.56
CA LYS A 74 2.16 -15.62 18.02
C LYS A 74 0.78 -16.22 18.25
N ASP A 75 -0.19 -15.38 18.63
CA ASP A 75 -1.57 -15.80 18.80
C ASP A 75 -2.20 -16.16 17.44
N SER A 76 -2.68 -17.39 17.31
CA SER A 76 -3.21 -17.90 16.04
C SER A 76 -4.56 -17.29 15.67
N THR A 77 -5.37 -16.92 16.66
CA THR A 77 -6.67 -16.28 16.43
C THR A 77 -6.49 -14.86 15.90
N GLU A 78 -5.64 -14.07 16.54
CA GLU A 78 -5.32 -12.72 16.10
C GLU A 78 -4.61 -12.72 14.75
N LYS A 79 -3.68 -13.66 14.53
CA LYS A 79 -3.05 -13.85 13.23
C LYS A 79 -4.07 -14.12 12.12
N ASN A 80 -5.02 -15.03 12.36
CA ASN A 80 -6.07 -15.34 11.39
C ASN A 80 -6.93 -14.11 11.11
N ARG A 81 -7.32 -13.35 12.14
CA ARG A 81 -8.05 -12.09 11.99
C ARG A 81 -7.29 -11.12 11.08
N LEU A 82 -5.99 -10.90 11.33
CA LEU A 82 -5.16 -9.98 10.56
C LEU A 82 -4.94 -10.43 9.10
N PHE A 83 -4.83 -11.73 8.82
CA PHE A 83 -4.78 -12.23 7.43
C PHE A 83 -6.10 -12.01 6.67
N HIS A 84 -7.23 -11.94 7.37
CA HIS A 84 -8.54 -11.62 6.79
C HIS A 84 -8.91 -10.16 7.07
N ALA A 85 -7.94 -9.24 7.07
CA ALA A 85 -8.15 -7.85 7.44
C ALA A 85 -9.16 -7.11 6.54
N ILE A 86 -9.31 -7.49 5.27
CA ILE A 86 -10.35 -6.92 4.40
C ILE A 86 -11.74 -7.14 4.99
N GLU A 87 -12.00 -8.30 5.59
CA GLU A 87 -13.31 -8.65 6.15
C GLU A 87 -13.45 -8.26 7.64
N THR A 88 -12.32 -8.11 8.34
CA THR A 88 -12.30 -8.01 9.81
C THR A 88 -11.80 -6.67 10.34
N VAL A 89 -11.20 -5.83 9.51
CA VAL A 89 -10.63 -4.52 9.87
C VAL A 89 -11.26 -3.43 9.00
N PRO A 90 -12.23 -2.66 9.52
CA PRO A 90 -13.01 -1.71 8.71
C PRO A 90 -12.17 -0.68 7.93
N CYS A 91 -11.06 -0.21 8.49
CA CYS A 91 -10.21 0.77 7.81
C CYS A 91 -9.41 0.17 6.65
N VAL A 92 -9.13 -1.13 6.69
CA VAL A 92 -8.52 -1.88 5.57
C VAL A 92 -9.57 -2.14 4.49
N ALA A 93 -10.79 -2.53 4.89
CA ALA A 93 -11.92 -2.78 3.99
C ALA A 93 -12.17 -1.58 3.06
N LYS A 94 -12.22 -0.36 3.60
CA LYS A 94 -12.48 0.86 2.82
C LYS A 94 -11.47 1.10 1.69
N LYS A 95 -10.17 0.89 1.96
CA LYS A 95 -9.12 1.01 0.94
C LYS A 95 -9.21 -0.11 -0.09
N ALA A 96 -9.43 -1.34 0.36
CA ALA A 96 -9.61 -2.49 -0.52
C ALA A 96 -10.81 -2.31 -1.46
N GLU A 97 -11.95 -1.88 -0.93
CA GLU A 97 -13.16 -1.57 -1.71
C GLU A 97 -12.91 -0.49 -2.76
N TRP A 98 -12.19 0.57 -2.41
CA TRP A 98 -11.82 1.61 -3.37
C TRP A 98 -10.95 1.05 -4.49
N ALA A 99 -9.94 0.24 -4.18
CA ALA A 99 -9.05 -0.37 -5.17
C ALA A 99 -9.81 -1.35 -6.08
N LEU A 100 -10.60 -2.26 -5.49
CA LEU A 100 -11.40 -3.25 -6.21
C LEU A 100 -12.40 -2.62 -7.18
N ARG A 101 -13.02 -1.48 -6.79
CA ARG A 101 -13.92 -0.72 -7.68
C ARG A 101 -13.26 -0.38 -9.02
N TRP A 102 -11.97 -0.02 -9.02
CA TRP A 102 -11.25 0.31 -10.25
C TRP A 102 -10.84 -0.94 -11.04
N ILE A 103 -10.59 -2.06 -10.35
CA ILE A 103 -10.22 -3.32 -11.00
C ILE A 103 -11.41 -3.89 -11.75
N ASP A 104 -12.54 -4.03 -11.07
CA ASP A 104 -13.76 -4.66 -11.58
C ASP A 104 -14.61 -3.72 -12.45
N GLY A 105 -14.39 -2.42 -12.30
CA GLY A 105 -15.21 -1.39 -12.93
C GLY A 105 -15.03 -1.24 -14.45
N GLY A 106 -15.97 -0.53 -15.07
CA GLY A 106 -16.04 -0.29 -16.51
C GLY A 106 -15.24 0.92 -17.00
N GLU A 107 -14.45 1.54 -16.14
CA GLU A 107 -13.73 2.80 -16.40
C GLU A 107 -12.67 2.62 -17.49
N SER A 108 -12.21 3.74 -18.05
CA SER A 108 -11.17 3.70 -19.08
C SER A 108 -9.82 3.26 -18.53
N PHE A 109 -8.96 2.70 -19.40
CA PHE A 109 -7.58 2.36 -19.04
C PHE A 109 -6.85 3.55 -18.41
N ALA A 110 -7.06 4.77 -18.93
CA ALA A 110 -6.44 5.98 -18.40
C ALA A 110 -6.88 6.29 -16.95
N GLU A 111 -8.16 6.09 -16.62
CA GLU A 111 -8.66 6.27 -15.25
C GLU A 111 -8.11 5.21 -14.31
N ARG A 112 -8.16 3.94 -14.73
CA ARG A 112 -7.62 2.83 -13.93
C ARG A 112 -6.12 2.97 -13.70
N LEU A 113 -5.36 3.47 -14.68
CA LEU A 113 -3.92 3.67 -14.55
C LEU A 113 -3.58 4.77 -13.52
N ILE A 114 -4.36 5.86 -13.48
CA ILE A 114 -4.20 6.89 -12.45
C ILE A 114 -4.61 6.36 -11.07
N ALA A 115 -5.72 5.63 -10.99
CA ALA A 115 -6.16 5.02 -9.74
C ALA A 115 -5.12 4.02 -9.21
N PHE A 116 -4.55 3.21 -10.09
CA PHE A 116 -3.47 2.28 -9.76
C PHE A 116 -2.22 3.01 -9.25
N ALA A 117 -1.80 4.10 -9.90
CA ALA A 117 -0.70 4.92 -9.39
C ALA A 117 -0.97 5.49 -7.98
N CYS A 118 -2.25 5.77 -7.65
CA CYS A 118 -2.64 6.18 -6.30
C CYS A 118 -2.61 5.01 -5.30
N VAL A 119 -2.92 3.79 -5.72
CA VAL A 119 -2.74 2.59 -4.87
C VAL A 119 -1.27 2.45 -4.50
N GLU A 120 -0.38 2.28 -5.48
CA GLU A 120 1.07 2.07 -5.26
C GLU A 120 1.74 3.27 -4.55
N GLY A 121 1.34 4.49 -4.91
CA GLY A 121 2.00 5.71 -4.45
C GLY A 121 1.42 6.32 -3.18
N ILE A 122 0.09 6.41 -3.06
CA ILE A 122 -0.58 7.17 -1.98
C ILE A 122 -1.02 6.23 -0.86
N PHE A 123 -1.67 5.10 -1.16
CA PHE A 123 -2.23 4.21 -0.12
C PHE A 123 -1.19 3.51 0.75
N PHE A 124 0.07 3.47 0.32
CA PHE A 124 1.18 2.96 1.13
C PHE A 124 1.97 4.07 1.84
N SER A 125 1.83 5.33 1.41
CA SER A 125 2.74 6.42 1.78
C SER A 125 2.76 6.72 3.29
N GLY A 126 1.61 6.79 3.95
CA GLY A 126 1.54 7.08 5.38
C GLY A 126 2.13 5.95 6.23
N SER A 127 1.83 4.70 5.85
CA SER A 127 2.40 3.51 6.48
C SER A 127 3.93 3.43 6.32
N PHE A 128 4.46 3.69 5.11
CA PHE A 128 5.90 3.73 4.88
C PHE A 128 6.57 4.82 5.70
N CYS A 129 6.00 6.03 5.73
CA CYS A 129 6.49 7.14 6.54
C CYS A 129 6.54 6.77 8.03
N ALA A 130 5.49 6.11 8.55
CA ALA A 130 5.45 5.66 9.93
C ALA A 130 6.50 4.58 10.25
N ILE A 131 6.80 3.67 9.33
CA ILE A 131 7.86 2.68 9.53
C ILE A 131 9.24 3.35 9.44
N PHE A 132 9.46 4.32 8.56
CA PHE A 132 10.68 5.13 8.55
C PHE A 132 10.87 5.92 9.85
N TRP A 133 9.78 6.35 10.50
CA TRP A 133 9.83 6.94 11.82
C TRP A 133 10.35 5.96 12.89
N LEU A 134 9.91 4.70 12.85
CA LEU A 134 10.47 3.64 13.73
C LEU A 134 11.97 3.43 13.48
N LYS A 135 12.42 3.48 12.22
CA LYS A 135 13.85 3.43 11.86
C LYS A 135 14.63 4.56 12.53
N LYS A 136 14.11 5.79 12.48
CA LYS A 136 14.74 6.95 13.14
C LYS A 136 14.88 6.75 14.66
N ARG A 137 13.95 6.02 15.27
CA ARG A 137 13.98 5.65 16.69
C ARG A 137 14.85 4.42 16.99
N GLY A 138 15.45 3.79 15.98
CA GLY A 138 16.30 2.60 16.14
C GLY A 138 15.52 1.32 16.46
N LEU A 139 14.24 1.24 16.04
CA LEU A 139 13.34 0.13 16.35
C LEU A 139 13.14 -0.76 15.13
N MET A 140 12.85 -2.06 15.39
CA MET A 140 12.41 -3.03 14.38
C MET A 140 13.30 -3.10 13.11
N PRO A 141 14.59 -3.41 13.25
CA PRO A 141 15.55 -3.32 12.13
C PRO A 141 15.17 -4.17 10.92
N GLY A 142 14.62 -5.38 11.11
CA GLY A 142 14.12 -6.22 10.02
C GLY A 142 12.92 -5.61 9.29
N LEU A 143 11.90 -5.15 10.03
CA LEU A 143 10.74 -4.44 9.45
C LEU A 143 11.17 -3.20 8.67
N THR A 144 12.05 -2.38 9.25
CA THR A 144 12.48 -1.13 8.60
C THR A 144 13.36 -1.37 7.39
N PHE A 145 14.18 -2.43 7.40
CA PHE A 145 14.99 -2.82 6.25
C PHE A 145 14.12 -3.33 5.10
N SER A 146 13.15 -4.20 5.36
CA SER A 146 12.22 -4.64 4.32
C SER A 146 11.40 -3.46 3.77
N ASN A 147 10.97 -2.53 4.63
CA ASN A 147 10.26 -1.33 4.22
C ASN A 147 11.08 -0.44 3.26
N GLU A 148 12.40 -0.33 3.44
CA GLU A 148 13.27 0.38 2.50
C GLU A 148 13.28 -0.24 1.11
N LEU A 149 13.30 -1.58 1.05
CA LEU A 149 13.30 -2.31 -0.20
C LEU A 149 11.95 -2.17 -0.91
N ILE A 150 10.86 -2.39 -0.16
CA ILE A 150 9.51 -2.36 -0.71
C ILE A 150 9.13 -0.93 -1.15
N SER A 151 9.36 0.08 -0.31
CA SER A 151 9.03 1.47 -0.69
C SER A 151 9.82 1.98 -1.90
N ARG A 152 11.04 1.48 -2.13
CA ARG A 152 11.79 1.75 -3.37
C ARG A 152 11.10 1.13 -4.58
N ASP A 153 10.63 -0.10 -4.45
CA ASP A 153 9.96 -0.83 -5.52
C ASP A 153 8.60 -0.18 -5.86
N GLU A 154 7.80 0.17 -4.83
CA GLU A 154 6.54 0.90 -5.00
C GLU A 154 6.72 2.26 -5.69
N GLY A 155 7.79 2.98 -5.34
CA GLY A 155 8.14 4.23 -6.02
C GLY A 155 8.38 4.01 -7.51
N LEU A 156 9.10 2.94 -7.88
CA LEU A 156 9.36 2.58 -9.26
C LEU A 156 8.06 2.15 -9.99
N HIS A 157 7.17 1.43 -9.33
CA HIS A 157 5.88 1.03 -9.91
C HIS A 157 4.99 2.24 -10.18
N CYS A 158 4.91 3.18 -9.23
CA CYS A 158 4.18 4.44 -9.39
C CYS A 158 4.75 5.29 -10.54
N ASP A 159 6.08 5.43 -10.61
CA ASP A 159 6.77 6.12 -11.70
C ASP A 159 6.45 5.50 -13.07
N PHE A 160 6.40 4.17 -13.14
CA PHE A 160 6.06 3.45 -14.36
C PHE A 160 4.61 3.67 -14.78
N ALA A 161 3.66 3.69 -13.84
CA ALA A 161 2.28 4.05 -14.13
C ALA A 161 2.16 5.48 -14.69
N CYS A 162 2.90 6.42 -14.11
CA CYS A 162 3.00 7.80 -14.60
C CYS A 162 3.63 7.88 -16.00
N LEU A 163 4.69 7.10 -16.25
CA LEU A 163 5.31 7.01 -17.57
C LEU A 163 4.33 6.48 -18.62
N LEU A 164 3.64 5.37 -18.34
CA LEU A 164 2.63 4.84 -19.25
C LEU A 164 1.51 5.84 -19.52
N TYR A 165 1.05 6.56 -18.49
CA TYR A 165 0.05 7.60 -18.64
C TYR A 165 0.55 8.74 -19.55
N SER A 166 1.81 9.14 -19.40
CA SER A 166 2.43 10.19 -20.21
C SER A 166 2.45 9.85 -21.71
N LEU A 167 2.54 8.55 -22.04
CA LEU A 167 2.56 8.02 -23.41
C LEU A 167 1.16 7.87 -24.03
N LEU A 168 0.08 8.03 -23.25
CA LEU A 168 -1.28 7.97 -23.77
C LEU A 168 -1.57 9.13 -24.72
N ARG A 169 -2.16 8.81 -25.88
CA ARG A 169 -2.62 9.82 -26.85
C ARG A 169 -3.83 10.59 -26.35
N LYS A 170 -4.78 9.90 -25.70
CA LYS A 170 -5.98 10.50 -25.11
C LYS A 170 -5.86 10.46 -23.59
N LYS A 171 -5.43 11.58 -23.02
CA LYS A 171 -5.34 11.78 -21.58
C LYS A 171 -6.68 12.22 -21.01
N LEU A 172 -6.82 12.07 -19.70
CA LEU A 172 -7.98 12.57 -18.97
C LEU A 172 -7.90 14.10 -18.85
N GLY A 173 -9.05 14.73 -18.64
CA GLY A 173 -9.07 16.12 -18.20
C GLY A 173 -8.44 16.25 -16.82
N GLU A 174 -7.76 17.37 -16.56
CA GLU A 174 -7.05 17.63 -15.31
C GLU A 174 -7.96 17.49 -14.08
N GLU A 175 -9.20 17.98 -14.16
CA GLU A 175 -10.20 17.86 -13.10
C GLU A 175 -10.51 16.38 -12.75
N ARG A 176 -10.52 15.49 -13.74
CA ARG A 176 -10.76 14.07 -13.49
C ARG A 176 -9.56 13.42 -12.80
N VAL A 177 -8.34 13.76 -13.20
CA VAL A 177 -7.11 13.27 -12.54
C VAL A 177 -7.08 13.75 -11.09
N LYS A 178 -7.25 15.05 -10.87
CA LYS A 178 -7.30 15.65 -9.52
C LYS A 178 -8.38 15.03 -8.65
N GLY A 179 -9.56 14.74 -9.22
CA GLY A 179 -10.65 14.07 -8.51
C GLY A 179 -10.26 12.68 -7.98
N ILE A 180 -9.59 11.86 -8.80
CA ILE A 180 -9.14 10.52 -8.41
C ILE A 180 -8.06 10.61 -7.32
N VAL A 181 -7.06 11.47 -7.52
CA VAL A 181 -5.96 11.67 -6.56
C VAL A 181 -6.49 12.20 -5.23
N LYS A 182 -7.41 13.18 -5.26
CA LYS A 182 -8.01 13.75 -4.05
C LYS A 182 -8.79 12.71 -3.25
N GLU A 183 -9.58 11.85 -3.90
CA GLU A 183 -10.29 10.76 -3.23
C GLU A 183 -9.28 9.81 -2.54
N ALA A 184 -8.17 9.49 -3.19
CA ALA A 184 -7.14 8.65 -2.61
C ALA A 184 -6.43 9.31 -1.40
N VAL A 185 -6.08 10.60 -1.49
CA VAL A 185 -5.49 11.38 -0.40
C VAL A 185 -6.43 11.44 0.81
N GLU A 186 -7.73 11.69 0.58
CA GLU A 186 -8.72 11.74 1.66
C GLU A 186 -8.83 10.40 2.40
N ILE A 187 -8.86 9.29 1.66
CA ILE A 187 -8.90 7.93 2.22
C ILE A 187 -7.61 7.62 3.01
N GLU A 188 -6.44 7.95 2.45
CA GLU A 188 -5.16 7.70 3.11
C GLU A 188 -5.01 8.50 4.40
N ARG A 189 -5.42 9.78 4.37
CA ARG A 189 -5.41 10.64 5.54
C ARG A 189 -6.33 10.09 6.63
N GLU A 190 -7.56 9.72 6.31
CA GLU A 190 -8.49 9.09 7.26
C GLU A 190 -7.92 7.78 7.84
N PHE A 191 -7.23 6.98 7.01
CA PHE A 191 -6.61 5.75 7.45
C PHE A 191 -5.53 6.01 8.52
N VAL A 192 -4.55 6.88 8.23
CA VAL A 192 -3.34 7.04 9.06
C VAL A 192 -3.50 8.08 10.18
N VAL A 193 -4.54 8.92 10.15
CA VAL A 193 -4.79 9.95 11.16
C VAL A 193 -5.94 9.59 12.08
N ASP A 194 -7.02 9.00 11.55
CA ASP A 194 -8.24 8.76 12.31
C ASP A 194 -8.41 7.28 12.68
N SER A 195 -8.34 6.38 11.69
CA SER A 195 -8.66 4.97 11.88
C SER A 195 -7.53 4.16 12.54
N LEU A 196 -6.30 4.40 12.11
CA LEU A 196 -5.09 3.83 12.66
C LEU A 196 -4.09 4.97 12.93
N PRO A 197 -4.31 5.78 13.99
CA PRO A 197 -3.60 7.04 14.17
C PRO A 197 -2.09 6.83 14.29
N CYS A 198 -1.30 7.55 13.50
CA CYS A 198 0.17 7.57 13.60
C CYS A 198 0.66 8.12 14.95
N ALA A 199 -0.20 8.78 15.72
CA ALA A 199 0.05 9.16 17.10
C ALA A 199 0.39 7.94 18.00
N LEU A 200 -0.11 6.75 17.66
CA LEU A 200 0.20 5.49 18.38
C LEU A 200 1.69 5.13 18.33
N VAL A 201 2.43 5.62 17.31
CA VAL A 201 3.89 5.48 17.21
C VAL A 201 4.65 6.78 17.52
N GLY A 202 3.94 7.78 18.04
CA GLY A 202 4.49 9.07 18.46
C GLY A 202 4.69 10.08 17.34
N MET A 203 3.94 9.98 16.23
CA MET A 203 3.95 10.97 15.15
C MET A 203 2.83 12.01 15.30
N ASN A 204 3.00 13.16 14.66
CA ASN A 204 1.99 14.22 14.63
C ASN A 204 1.05 14.02 13.42
N GLY A 205 -0.26 13.95 13.67
CA GLY A 205 -1.27 13.72 12.63
C GLY A 205 -1.43 14.86 11.62
N GLU A 206 -1.17 16.11 12.00
CA GLU A 206 -1.21 17.26 11.07
C GLU A 206 -0.03 17.20 10.08
N LEU A 207 1.17 16.91 10.58
CA LEU A 207 2.34 16.71 9.72
C LEU A 207 2.21 15.47 8.85
N MET A 208 1.59 14.41 9.36
CA MET A 208 1.27 13.25 8.52
C MET A 208 0.28 13.63 7.43
N SER A 209 -0.80 14.35 7.75
CA SER A 209 -1.76 14.83 6.74
C SER A 209 -1.06 15.64 5.66
N GLN A 210 -0.20 16.59 6.04
CA GLN A 210 0.57 17.41 5.10
C GLN A 210 1.54 16.58 4.25
N TYR A 211 2.07 15.47 4.77
CA TYR A 211 2.94 14.58 4.00
C TYR A 211 2.18 13.79 2.93
N ILE A 212 0.90 13.46 3.16
CA ILE A 212 0.04 12.76 2.18
C ILE A 212 -0.45 13.72 1.08
N GLU A 213 -0.70 14.98 1.43
CA GLU A 213 -1.14 16.05 0.51
C GLU A 213 -0.06 16.52 -0.49
#